data_AF-A0AA43FSV9-F1
#
_entry.id   AF-A0AA43FSV9-F1
#
_cell.length_a   1.000
_cell.length_b   1.000
_cell.length_c   1.000
_cell.angle_alpha   90.00
_cell.angle_beta   90.00
_cell.angle_gamma   90.00
#
_symmetry.space_group_name_H-M   'P 1'
#
loop_
_entity.id
_entity.type
_entity.pdbx_description
1 polymer ?
#
loop_
_entity_poly.entity_id
_entity_poly.type
_entity_poly.pdbx_seq_one_letter_code
_entity_poly.pdbx_strand_id
1 'polypeptide(L)'
;MPRVHEPRAPREAAIFSDEVPADIPAAELTENARIVLEKRYLKKDAEGTPVEAPETMFWRVARTIADVDADYGASEAAVEEVARQFYDLMIS
;
A
#
# COMPACT_ATOMS: atom_id res chain seq x y z
N MET A 1 9.24 12.13 34.95
CA MET A 1 9.89 12.34 33.63
C MET A 1 8.90 11.88 32.58
N PRO A 2 8.37 12.74 31.70
CA PRO A 2 7.56 12.25 30.60
C PRO A 2 8.48 11.42 29.71
N ARG A 3 8.07 10.19 29.37
CA ARG A 3 8.81 9.36 28.40
C ARG A 3 8.78 10.10 27.07
N VAL A 4 9.92 10.66 26.67
CA VAL A 4 10.11 11.15 25.31
C VAL A 4 10.05 9.93 24.40
N HIS A 5 9.12 9.91 23.46
CA HIS A 5 9.13 8.88 22.42
C HIS A 5 10.42 9.07 21.62
N GLU A 6 11.37 8.15 21.78
CA GLU A 6 12.57 8.15 20.96
C GLU A 6 12.15 7.93 19.50
N PRO A 7 12.63 8.74 18.54
CA PRO A 7 12.32 8.55 17.14
C PRO A 7 12.84 7.18 16.72
N ARG A 8 11.92 6.34 16.24
CA ARG A 8 12.23 5.00 15.77
C ARG A 8 13.25 5.08 14.62
N ALA A 9 14.19 4.15 14.59
CA ALA A 9 15.01 3.94 13.41
C ALA A 9 14.10 3.80 12.18
N PRO A 10 14.39 4.45 11.04
CA PRO A 10 13.58 4.28 9.84
C PRO A 10 13.43 2.79 9.56
N ARG A 11 12.19 2.31 9.37
CA ARG A 11 12.00 0.95 8.83
C ARG A 11 12.78 0.92 7.52
N GLU A 12 13.63 -0.10 7.33
CA GLU A 12 14.16 -0.37 6.00
C GLU A 12 12.98 -0.40 5.04
N ALA A 13 13.15 0.20 3.85
CA ALA A 13 12.10 0.40 2.87
C ALA A 13 11.58 -0.91 2.23
N ALA A 14 11.60 -2.01 2.97
CA ALA A 14 11.04 -3.31 2.64
C ALA A 14 9.50 -3.28 2.43
N ILE A 15 8.85 -2.12 2.60
CA ILE A 15 7.42 -1.89 2.40
C ILE A 15 6.98 -2.06 0.93
N PHE A 16 7.94 -2.20 -0.01
CA PHE A 16 7.65 -2.22 -1.44
C PHE A 16 7.64 -3.62 -2.07
N SER A 17 7.21 -4.66 -1.34
CA SER A 17 6.82 -5.89 -2.04
C SER A 17 5.59 -5.57 -2.88
N ASP A 18 5.75 -5.53 -4.20
CA ASP A 18 4.66 -5.39 -5.17
C ASP A 18 3.85 -6.71 -5.31
N GLU A 19 3.98 -7.60 -4.31
CA GLU A 19 3.24 -8.85 -4.18
C GLU A 19 1.80 -8.58 -3.74
N VAL A 20 0.92 -8.54 -4.74
CA VAL A 20 -0.52 -8.44 -4.55
C VAL A 20 -1.09 -9.86 -4.41
N PRO A 21 -1.96 -10.14 -3.41
CA PRO A 21 -2.69 -11.40 -3.34
C PRO A 21 -3.46 -11.67 -4.63
N ALA A 22 -3.37 -12.90 -5.13
CA ALA A 22 -3.99 -13.28 -6.40
C ALA A 22 -5.53 -13.22 -6.37
N ASP A 23 -6.13 -13.19 -5.18
CA ASP A 23 -7.58 -13.17 -4.93
C ASP A 23 -8.11 -11.75 -4.65
N ILE A 24 -7.30 -10.70 -4.83
CA ILE A 24 -7.74 -9.33 -4.59
C ILE A 24 -8.76 -8.88 -5.66
N PRO A 25 -9.83 -8.14 -5.27
CA PRO A 25 -10.79 -7.61 -6.24
C PRO A 25 -10.15 -6.57 -7.18
N ALA A 26 -10.61 -6.53 -8.43
CA ALA A 26 -10.16 -5.52 -9.40
C ALA A 26 -10.76 -4.14 -9.08
N ALA A 27 -10.03 -3.07 -9.38
CA ALA A 27 -10.51 -1.72 -9.09
C ALA A 27 -11.49 -1.21 -10.15
N GLU A 28 -12.66 -0.73 -9.71
CA GLU A 28 -13.70 -0.16 -10.59
C GLU A 28 -13.36 1.28 -11.00
N LEU A 29 -12.38 1.42 -11.89
CA LEU A 29 -11.88 2.72 -12.32
C LEU A 29 -12.49 3.16 -13.66
N THR A 30 -12.82 4.45 -13.74
CA THR A 30 -13.09 5.11 -15.03
C THR A 30 -11.80 5.24 -15.84
N GLU A 31 -11.91 5.40 -17.15
CA GLU A 31 -10.75 5.62 -18.04
C GLU A 31 -9.92 6.85 -17.61
N ASN A 32 -10.60 7.95 -17.27
CA ASN A 32 -9.92 9.16 -16.78
C ASN A 32 -9.17 8.92 -15.47
N ALA A 33 -9.75 8.14 -14.54
CA ALA A 33 -9.07 7.79 -13.29
C ALA A 33 -7.79 6.98 -13.57
N ARG A 34 -7.85 6.00 -14.49
CA ARG A 34 -6.66 5.24 -14.92
C ARG A 34 -5.57 6.15 -15.48
N ILE A 35 -5.93 7.08 -16.38
CA ILE A 35 -4.98 8.05 -16.95
C ILE A 35 -4.33 8.93 -15.88
N VAL A 36 -5.10 9.40 -14.89
CA VAL A 36 -4.58 10.22 -13.79
C VAL A 36 -3.62 9.44 -12.91
N LEU A 37 -3.95 8.18 -12.59
CA LEU A 37 -3.10 7.27 -11.83
C LEU A 37 -1.76 7.04 -12.52
N GLU A 38 -1.77 6.63 -13.79
CA GLU A 38 -0.56 6.43 -14.60
C GLU A 38 0.32 7.67 -14.65
N LYS A 39 -0.28 8.85 -14.76
CA LYS A 39 0.49 10.10 -14.88
C LYS A 39 1.13 10.53 -13.58
N ARG A 40 0.49 10.31 -12.42
CA ARG A 40 0.86 10.98 -11.16
C ARG A 40 1.21 10.08 -9.99
N TYR A 41 0.74 8.84 -9.97
CA TYR A 41 0.71 8.04 -8.74
C TYR A 41 1.37 6.67 -8.88
N LEU A 42 1.23 6.00 -10.03
CA LEU A 42 1.89 4.72 -10.25
C LEU A 42 3.41 4.89 -10.25
N LYS A 43 4.13 3.94 -9.65
CA LYS A 43 5.58 3.88 -9.75
C LYS A 43 6.02 3.85 -11.21
N LYS A 44 7.14 4.51 -11.49
CA LYS A 44 7.72 4.61 -12.83
C LYS A 44 9.17 4.15 -12.82
N ASP A 45 9.62 3.63 -13.95
CA ASP A 45 11.03 3.41 -14.22
C ASP A 45 11.78 4.74 -14.44
N ALA A 46 13.08 4.65 -14.74
CA ALA A 46 13.93 5.81 -14.99
C ALA A 46 13.51 6.59 -16.24
N GLU A 47 12.84 5.92 -17.17
CA GLU A 47 12.32 6.44 -18.44
C GLU A 47 10.95 7.11 -18.27
N GLY A 48 10.34 7.00 -17.09
CA GLY A 48 9.03 7.58 -16.77
C GLY A 48 7.84 6.72 -17.20
N THR A 49 8.08 5.46 -17.58
CA THR A 49 7.04 4.48 -17.92
C THR A 49 6.44 3.91 -16.64
N PRO A 50 5.10 3.86 -16.50
CA PRO A 50 4.47 3.18 -15.37
C PRO A 50 4.85 1.70 -15.33
N VAL A 51 5.32 1.23 -14.17
CA VAL A 51 5.71 -0.18 -13.92
C VAL A 51 4.83 -0.86 -12.87
N GLU A 52 3.78 -0.18 -12.42
CA GLU A 52 2.86 -0.60 -11.38
C GLU A 52 1.43 -0.53 -11.93
N ALA A 53 0.57 -1.50 -11.61
CA ALA A 53 -0.86 -1.45 -11.91
C ALA A 53 -1.61 -0.66 -10.81
N PRO A 54 -2.79 -0.06 -11.09
CA PRO A 54 -3.61 0.61 -10.07
C PRO A 54 -3.87 -0.24 -8.82
N GLU A 55 -4.20 -1.52 -9.01
CA GLU A 55 -4.43 -2.48 -7.93
C GLU A 55 -3.18 -2.68 -7.08
N THR A 56 -2.00 -2.78 -7.69
CA THR A 56 -0.72 -2.85 -6.97
C THR A 56 -0.46 -1.60 -6.16
N MET A 57 -0.76 -0.41 -6.72
CA MET A 57 -0.63 0.86 -6.01
C MET A 57 -1.53 0.92 -4.78
N PHE A 58 -2.81 0.57 -4.93
CA PHE A 58 -3.75 0.54 -3.81
C PHE A 58 -3.33 -0.49 -2.75
N TRP A 59 -2.92 -1.68 -3.17
CA TRP A 59 -2.46 -2.71 -2.24
C TRP A 59 -1.26 -2.25 -1.43
N ARG A 60 -0.26 -1.64 -2.08
CA ARG A 60 0.91 -1.06 -1.41
C ARG A 60 0.51 -0.03 -0.37
N VAL A 61 -0.42 0.87 -0.69
CA VAL A 61 -0.90 1.89 0.26
C VAL A 61 -1.60 1.23 1.45
N ALA A 62 -2.51 0.30 1.19
CA ALA A 62 -3.23 -0.43 2.22
C ALA A 62 -2.29 -1.18 3.16
N ARG A 63 -1.31 -1.90 2.60
CA ARG A 63 -0.32 -2.67 3.35
C ARG A 63 0.59 -1.76 4.17
N THR A 64 1.03 -0.64 3.61
CA THR A 64 1.83 0.38 4.33
C THR A 64 1.12 0.87 5.58
N ILE A 65 -0.20 1.08 5.51
CA ILE A 65 -1.00 1.53 6.65
C ILE A 65 -1.12 0.40 7.67
N ALA A 66 -1.51 -0.80 7.23
CA ALA A 66 -1.74 -1.95 8.11
C ALA A 66 -0.46 -2.43 8.82
N ASP A 67 0.70 -2.36 8.16
CA ASP A 67 1.99 -2.81 8.71
C ASP A 67 2.40 -2.09 9.99
N VAL A 68 1.84 -0.91 10.26
CA VAL A 68 2.07 -0.16 11.50
C VAL A 68 1.51 -0.93 12.70
N ASP A 69 0.42 -1.68 12.53
CA ASP A 69 -0.21 -2.42 13.63
C ASP A 69 0.68 -3.56 14.17
N ALA A 70 1.60 -4.09 13.36
CA ALA A 70 2.61 -5.05 13.81
C ALA A 70 3.49 -4.47 14.92
N ASP A 71 3.72 -3.15 14.92
CA ASP A 71 4.48 -2.47 15.97
C ASP A 71 3.74 -2.46 17.33
N TYR A 72 2.42 -2.71 17.29
CA TYR A 72 1.55 -2.79 18.46
C TYR A 72 1.14 -4.23 18.78
N GLY A 73 1.80 -5.22 18.17
CA GLY A 73 1.63 -6.64 18.48
C GLY A 73 0.58 -7.36 17.62
N ALA A 74 0.12 -6.76 16.52
CA ALA A 74 -0.72 -7.47 15.55
C ALA A 74 0.08 -8.63 14.90
N SER A 75 -0.61 -9.73 14.61
CA SER A 75 -0.05 -10.83 13.84
C SER A 75 -0.05 -10.49 12.34
N GLU A 76 0.78 -11.18 11.57
CA GLU A 76 0.82 -11.03 10.10
C GLU A 76 -0.55 -11.23 9.45
N ALA A 77 -1.33 -12.21 9.94
CA ALA A 77 -2.68 -12.46 9.45
C ALA A 77 -3.65 -11.29 9.76
N ALA A 78 -3.53 -10.67 10.93
CA ALA A 78 -4.34 -9.50 11.28
C ALA A 78 -3.95 -8.28 10.44
N VAL A 79 -2.66 -8.11 10.15
CA VAL A 79 -2.16 -7.05 9.25
C VAL A 79 -2.69 -7.26 7.83
N GLU A 80 -2.66 -8.49 7.31
CA GLU A 80 -3.23 -8.78 5.99
C GLU A 80 -4.74 -8.51 5.95
N GLU A 81 -5.48 -8.90 6.98
CA GLU A 81 -6.92 -8.63 7.08
C GLU A 81 -7.22 -7.12 7.04
N VAL A 82 -6.51 -6.32 7.82
CA VAL A 82 -6.66 -4.86 7.84
C VAL A 82 -6.23 -4.24 6.50
N ALA A 83 -5.18 -4.74 5.87
CA ALA A 83 -4.77 -4.29 4.54
C ALA A 83 -5.88 -4.54 3.51
N ARG A 84 -6.52 -5.71 3.52
CA ARG A 84 -7.67 -6.00 2.63
C ARG A 84 -8.82 -5.03 2.87
N GLN A 85 -9.14 -4.70 4.12
CA GLN A 85 -10.18 -3.72 4.44
C GLN A 85 -9.86 -2.32 3.91
N PHE A 86 -8.61 -1.85 4.05
CA PHE A 86 -8.20 -0.58 3.47
C PHE A 86 -8.22 -0.59 1.94
N TYR A 87 -7.80 -1.70 1.33
CA TYR A 87 -7.84 -1.88 -0.11
C TYR A 87 -9.28 -1.78 -0.64
N ASP A 88 -10.20 -2.53 -0.05
CA ASP A 88 -11.61 -2.55 -0.45
C ASP A 88 -12.23 -1.15 -0.39
N LEU A 89 -11.88 -0.37 0.65
CA LEU A 89 -12.33 1.03 0.78
C LEU A 89 -11.77 1.95 -0.32
N MET A 90 -10.58 1.66 -0.86
CA MET A 90 -9.96 2.48 -1.89
C MET A 90 -10.47 2.18 -3.29
N ILE A 91 -10.93 0.95 -3.54
CA ILE A 91 -11.33 0.50 -4.87
C ILE A 91 -12.85 0.52 -5.12
N SER A 92 -13.64 0.80 -4.08
CA SER A 92 -15.10 0.91 -4.10
C SER A 92 -15.62 2.23 -4.64
#